data_AF-A0A2E6ABS7-F1
#
_entry.id   AF-A0A2E6ABS7-F1
#
_cell.length_a   1.000
_cell.length_b   1.000
_cell.length_c   1.000
_cell.angle_alpha   90.00
_cell.angle_beta   90.00
_cell.angle_gamma   90.00
#
_symmetry.space_group_name_H-M   'P 1'
#
loop_
_entity.id
_entity.type
_entity.pdbx_description
1 polymer ?
#
loop_
_entity_poly.entity_id
_entity_poly.type
_entity_poly.pdbx_seq_one_letter_code
_entity_poly.pdbx_strand_id
1 'polypeptide(L)' 'MKNFKVMSVLMLTAVLTACGGGVGTPPSEYTATIYPIEGDFDRFETVGPFSSRDECTAKAKEMNAAAYSCDPVPPAPK' A
#
# COMPACT_ATOMS: atom_id res chain seq x y z
N MET A 1 -37.27 -27.32 -12.61
CA MET A 1 -36.16 -26.35 -12.84
C MET A 1 -35.89 -25.53 -11.57
N LYS A 2 -35.24 -26.11 -10.54
CA LYS A 2 -34.90 -25.36 -9.29
C LYS A 2 -33.43 -25.53 -8.83
N ASN A 3 -32.65 -26.39 -9.47
CA ASN A 3 -31.29 -26.75 -9.02
C ASN A 3 -30.15 -26.05 -9.77
N PHE A 4 -30.44 -25.30 -10.85
CA PHE A 4 -29.39 -24.67 -11.67
C PHE A 4 -28.83 -23.35 -11.09
N LYS A 5 -29.53 -22.73 -10.13
CA LYS A 5 -29.16 -21.40 -9.62
C LYS A 5 -27.95 -21.43 -8.66
N VAL A 6 -27.66 -22.59 -8.05
CA VAL A 6 -26.60 -22.72 -7.04
C VAL A 6 -25.21 -22.91 -7.67
N MET A 7 -25.12 -23.63 -8.80
CA MET A 7 -23.84 -23.89 -9.48
C MET A 7 -23.19 -22.63 -10.07
N SER A 8 -23.98 -21.60 -10.43
CA SER A 8 -23.43 -20.34 -10.97
C SER A 8 -22.80 -19.44 -9.90
N VAL A 9 -23.18 -19.55 -8.63
CA VAL A 9 -22.65 -18.68 -7.56
C VAL A 9 -21.22 -19.09 -7.17
N LEU A 10 -20.92 -20.40 -7.17
CA LEU A 10 -19.59 -20.92 -6.86
C LEU A 10 -18.51 -20.53 -7.89
N MET A 11 -18.90 -20.41 -9.16
CA MET A 11 -18.00 -19.92 -10.23
C MET A 11 -17.68 -18.42 -10.08
N LEU A 12 -18.62 -17.60 -9.59
CA LEU A 12 -18.37 -16.18 -9.34
C LEU A 12 -17.40 -15.94 -8.17
N THR A 13 -17.44 -16.76 -7.14
CA THR A 13 -16.50 -16.66 -6.01
C THR A 13 -15.05 -17.00 -6.40
N ALA A 14 -14.84 -17.85 -7.40
CA ALA A 14 -13.50 -18.20 -7.89
C ALA A 14 -12.86 -17.10 -8.75
N VAL A 15 -13.66 -16.28 -9.44
CA VAL A 15 -13.16 -15.16 -10.25
C VAL A 15 -12.76 -13.97 -9.36
N LEU A 16 -13.44 -13.78 -8.22
CA LEU A 16 -13.04 -12.79 -7.21
C LEU A 16 -11.68 -13.12 -6.58
N THR A 17 -11.36 -14.41 -6.39
CA THR A 17 -10.02 -14.83 -5.93
C THR A 17 -8.96 -14.74 -7.02
N ALA A 18 -9.32 -14.82 -8.30
CA ALA A 18 -8.37 -14.68 -9.41
C ALA A 18 -8.06 -13.22 -9.78
N CYS A 19 -8.97 -12.27 -9.50
CA CYS A 19 -8.67 -10.83 -9.54
C CYS A 19 -8.22 -10.28 -8.17
N GLY A 20 -8.12 -11.15 -7.16
CA GLY A 20 -7.52 -10.92 -5.85
C GLY A 20 -6.19 -11.66 -5.66
N GLY A 21 -5.55 -12.04 -6.78
CA GLY A 21 -4.30 -12.82 -6.88
C GLY A 21 -3.03 -12.12 -6.38
N GLY A 22 -3.19 -11.25 -5.40
CA GLY A 22 -2.19 -10.91 -4.42
C GLY A 22 -2.95 -10.55 -3.17
N VAL A 23 -3.18 -11.51 -2.26
CA VAL A 23 -3.17 -11.16 -0.84
C VAL A 23 -1.74 -10.75 -0.57
N GLY A 24 -1.37 -9.55 -1.03
CA GLY A 24 -0.09 -8.95 -0.77
C GLY A 24 -0.01 -8.94 0.74
N THR A 25 0.93 -9.72 1.27
CA THR A 25 1.32 -9.59 2.66
C THR A 25 1.40 -8.08 2.91
N PRO A 26 0.65 -7.53 3.90
CA PRO A 26 0.73 -6.12 4.15
C PRO A 26 2.21 -5.79 4.26
N PRO A 27 2.68 -4.79 3.50
CA PRO A 27 4.10 -4.51 3.41
C PRO A 27 4.61 -4.32 4.83
N SER A 28 5.63 -5.11 5.19
CA SER A 28 6.15 -5.15 6.55
C SER A 28 6.90 -3.86 6.90
N GLU A 29 7.24 -3.09 5.87
CA GLU A 29 8.04 -1.89 5.96
C GLU A 29 7.48 -0.81 5.03
N TYR A 30 7.49 0.44 5.51
CA TYR A 30 7.08 1.62 4.76
C TYR A 30 8.21 2.66 4.76
N THR A 31 8.38 3.38 3.66
CA THR A 31 9.29 4.52 3.58
C THR A 31 8.50 5.82 3.45
N ALA A 32 8.89 6.83 4.21
CA ALA A 32 8.35 8.18 4.10
C ALA A 32 9.17 8.97 3.08
N THR A 33 8.55 9.35 1.97
CA THR A 33 9.10 10.36 1.05
C THR A 33 8.60 11.72 1.49
N ILE A 34 9.49 12.54 2.04
CA ILE A 34 9.19 13.84 2.62
C ILE A 34 9.59 14.93 1.63
N TYR A 35 8.65 15.78 1.28
CA TYR A 35 8.85 16.95 0.44
C TYR A 35 8.91 18.19 1.35
N PRO A 36 10.11 18.71 1.66
CA PRO A 36 10.27 19.86 2.54
C PRO A 36 9.80 21.19 1.91
N ILE A 37 9.74 21.29 0.58
CA ILE A 37 9.40 22.53 -0.14
C ILE A 37 8.11 22.31 -0.94
N GLU A 38 7.14 23.19 -0.76
CA GLU A 38 5.87 23.15 -1.50
C GLU A 38 6.10 23.47 -2.98
N GLY A 39 5.71 22.54 -3.87
CA GLY A 39 5.85 22.69 -5.32
C GLY A 39 7.19 22.24 -5.91
N ASP A 40 8.15 21.81 -5.09
CA ASP A 40 9.43 21.22 -5.52
C ASP A 40 9.43 19.72 -5.15
N PHE A 41 8.90 18.91 -6.06
CA PHE A 41 8.81 17.45 -5.90
C PHE A 41 10.10 16.72 -6.30
N ASP A 42 11.09 17.42 -6.85
CA ASP A 42 12.40 16.86 -7.19
C ASP A 42 13.32 16.80 -5.97
N ARG A 43 13.08 17.67 -4.98
CA ARG A 43 13.83 17.70 -3.72
C ARG A 43 13.04 17.02 -2.62
N PHE A 44 13.22 15.71 -2.49
CA PHE A 44 12.64 14.91 -1.42
C PHE A 44 13.71 14.22 -0.57
N GLU A 45 13.36 13.92 0.68
CA GLU A 45 14.14 13.09 1.57
C GLU A 45 13.36 11.80 1.86
N THR A 46 13.99 10.65 1.66
CA THR A 46 13.40 9.36 2.01
C THR A 46 13.87 8.95 3.40
N VAL A 47 12.92 8.75 4.31
CA VAL A 47 13.16 8.34 5.70
C VAL A 47 12.49 6.98 5.94
N GLY A 48 13.13 6.09 6.69
CA GLY A 48 12.63 4.74 6.99
C GLY A 48 13.72 3.67 6.88
N PRO A 49 13.36 2.37 6.84
CA PRO A 49 11.99 1.82 6.84
C PRO A 49 11.29 1.91 8.20
N PHE A 50 9.97 2.11 8.15
CA PHE A 50 9.05 2.13 9.30
C PHE A 50 8.26 0.83 9.35
N SER A 51 7.94 0.36 10.56
CA SER A 51 7.20 -0.89 10.75
C SER A 51 5.70 -0.74 10.42
N SER A 52 5.21 0.49 10.32
CA SER A 52 3.82 0.79 10.00
C SER A 52 3.64 2.11 9.25
N ARG A 53 2.51 2.23 8.57
CA ARG A 53 2.10 3.49 7.91
C ARG A 53 1.86 4.62 8.91
N ASP A 54 1.42 4.29 10.12
CA ASP A 54 1.19 5.27 11.18
C ASP A 54 2.50 5.89 11.66
N GLU A 55 3.56 5.10 11.83
CA GLU A 55 4.92 5.59 12.12
C GLU A 55 5.46 6.49 11.01
N CYS A 56 5.27 6.08 9.76
CA CYS A 56 5.63 6.90 8.60
C CYS A 56 4.92 8.28 8.62
N THR A 57 3.62 8.28 8.90
CA THR A 57 2.81 9.51 8.98
C THR A 57 3.20 10.37 10.17
N ALA A 58 3.48 9.76 11.32
CA ALA A 58 3.97 10.45 12.51
C ALA A 58 5.30 11.15 12.21
N LYS A 59 6.23 10.47 11.54
CA LYS A 59 7.52 11.06 11.19
C LYS A 59 7.39 12.23 10.23
N ALA A 60 6.55 12.11 9.20
CA ALA A 60 6.31 13.21 8.28
C ALA A 60 5.73 14.46 8.99
N LYS A 61 4.88 14.26 9.99
CA LYS A 61 4.37 15.35 10.84
C LYS A 61 5.44 15.94 11.74
N GLU A 62 6.30 15.12 12.36
CA GLU A 62 7.45 15.60 13.15
C GLU A 62 8.39 16.49 12.33
N MET A 63 8.55 16.17 11.04
CA MET A 63 9.47 16.88 10.14
C MET A 63 8.85 18.14 9.51
N ASN A 64 7.62 18.50 9.86
CA ASN A 64 6.90 19.63 9.27
C ASN A 64 6.95 19.62 7.72
N ALA A 65 6.78 18.44 7.13
CA ALA A 65 6.84 18.26 5.68
C ALA A 65 5.75 19.09 4.98
N ALA A 66 6.08 19.78 3.89
CA ALA A 66 5.09 20.46 3.06
C ALA A 66 4.17 19.45 2.35
N ALA A 67 4.74 18.32 1.91
CA ALA A 67 4.00 17.14 1.49
C ALA A 67 4.75 15.87 1.91
N TYR A 68 4.06 14.74 2.03
CA TYR A 68 4.69 13.45 2.27
C TYR A 68 3.95 12.31 1.57
N SER A 69 4.68 11.27 1.21
CA SER A 69 4.14 9.98 0.75
C SER A 69 4.65 8.87 1.66
N CYS A 70 3.76 7.94 2.03
CA CYS A 70 4.13 6.74 2.78
C CYS A 70 3.98 5.54 1.85
N ASP A 71 5.07 5.19 1.19
CA ASP A 71 5.11 4.13 0.20
C ASP A 71 5.56 2.82 0.85
N PRO A 72 4.92 1.69 0.51
CA PRO A 72 5.36 0.40 1.00
C PRO A 72 6.69 0.01 0.36
N VAL A 73 7.63 -0.52 1.15
CA VAL A 73 8.89 -1.04 0.63
C VAL A 73 8.56 -2.26 -0.24
N PRO A 74 8.90 -2.25 -1.53
CA PRO A 74 8.63 -3.40 -2.39
C PRO A 74 9.41 -4.60 -1.86
N PRO A 75 8.78 -5.78 -1.72
CA PRO A 75 9.51 -6.97 -1.33
C PRO A 75 10.61 -7.22 -2.35
N ALA A 76 11.84 -7.45 -1.88
CA ALA A 76 12.97 -7.75 -2.75
C ALA A 76 12.58 -8.87 -3.74
N PRO A 77 12.85 -8.73 -5.05
CA PRO A 77 12.60 -9.80 -5.99
C PRO A 77 13.38 -11.03 -5.53
N LYS A 78 12.66 -12.11 -5.25
CA LYS A 78 13.27 -13.42 -4.96
C LYS A 78 13.78 -14.06 -6.24
#